data_AF-A0A4S8SMD7-F1
#
_entry.id   AF-A0A4S8SMD7-F1
#
_cell.length_a   1.000
_cell.length_b   1.000
_cell.length_c   1.000
_cell.angle_alpha   90.00
_cell.angle_beta   90.00
_cell.angle_gamma   90.00
#
_symmetry.space_group_name_H-M   'P 1'
#
loop_
_entity.id
_entity.type
_entity.pdbx_description
1 polymer ?
#
loop_
_entity_poly.entity_id
_entity_poly.type
_entity_poly.pdbx_seq_one_letter_code
_entity_poly.pdbx_strand_id
1 'polypeptide(L)'
;MNTQYDCIIERNGTQNDEFARIHCRTTALRRREFGFRKKDIAEWLIHELDQRTTGGTIAYLTGGIKIIWKERIPGKLGVADVVSGTIQLSEELIDDEQKLRNTVCHEFSHLLAYYHSGRTDHGELFFCWAQFCTDKMRPLDMGPVQIKAPRQDSYEFIWQCEKEDCGQEYGRHTKSIDLRWDKCHRCLGALLQTNPIARTLRWQIDTPGTIH
;
A
#
# COMPACT_ATOMS: atom_id res chain seq x y z
N MET A 1 -16.83 -47.83 30.10
CA MET A 1 -16.29 -47.44 28.77
C MET A 1 -16.79 -46.03 28.48
N ASN A 2 -15.88 -45.15 28.10
CA ASN A 2 -15.89 -43.69 28.25
C ASN A 2 -17.08 -42.95 27.63
N THR A 3 -18.02 -42.45 28.45
CA THR A 3 -19.08 -41.50 28.05
C THR A 3 -18.76 -40.04 28.42
N GLN A 4 -17.61 -39.78 29.04
CA GLN A 4 -17.23 -38.47 29.57
C GLN A 4 -16.42 -37.62 28.57
N TYR A 5 -15.83 -38.23 27.54
CA TYR A 5 -15.00 -37.53 26.54
C TYR A 5 -15.83 -36.93 25.39
N ASP A 6 -16.95 -37.56 25.00
CA ASP A 6 -17.81 -37.06 23.91
C ASP A 6 -18.55 -35.76 24.31
N CYS A 7 -18.91 -35.61 25.59
CA CYS A 7 -19.61 -34.43 26.10
C CYS A 7 -18.71 -33.16 26.17
N ILE A 8 -17.39 -33.32 26.17
CA ILE A 8 -16.42 -32.21 26.20
C ILE A 8 -16.15 -31.67 24.78
N ILE A 9 -16.12 -32.54 23.77
CA ILE A 9 -15.89 -32.16 22.37
C ILE A 9 -17.09 -31.35 21.82
N GLU A 10 -18.33 -31.77 22.11
CA GLU A 10 -19.54 -31.04 21.68
C GLU A 10 -19.70 -29.67 22.36
N ARG A 11 -19.32 -29.55 23.65
CA ARG A 11 -19.33 -28.27 24.38
C ARG A 11 -18.30 -27.28 23.83
N ASN A 12 -17.12 -27.75 23.42
CA ASN A 12 -16.09 -26.89 22.83
C ASN A 12 -16.46 -26.41 21.41
N GLY A 13 -17.17 -27.22 20.61
CA GLY A 13 -17.66 -26.83 19.29
C GLY A 13 -18.74 -25.73 19.36
N THR A 14 -19.74 -25.91 20.23
CA THR A 14 -20.85 -24.97 20.37
C THR A 14 -20.42 -23.62 20.95
N GLN A 15 -19.46 -23.62 21.89
CA GLN A 15 -18.90 -22.40 22.46
C GLN A 15 -18.07 -21.61 21.44
N ASN A 16 -17.25 -22.29 20.62
CA ASN A 16 -16.50 -21.65 19.53
C ASN A 16 -17.41 -21.05 18.45
N ASP A 17 -18.52 -21.73 18.14
CA ASP A 17 -19.53 -21.21 17.20
C ASP A 17 -20.27 -19.98 17.75
N GLU A 18 -20.57 -19.96 19.06
CA GLU A 18 -21.16 -18.81 19.72
C GLU A 18 -20.20 -17.61 19.75
N PHE A 19 -18.92 -17.84 20.09
CA PHE A 19 -17.88 -16.81 20.01
C PHE A 19 -17.74 -16.25 18.60
N ALA A 20 -17.72 -17.10 17.56
CA ALA A 20 -17.64 -16.68 16.18
C ALA A 20 -18.85 -15.82 15.76
N ARG A 21 -20.07 -16.21 16.19
CA ARG A 21 -21.30 -15.43 15.93
C ARG A 21 -21.29 -14.08 16.64
N ILE A 22 -20.89 -14.03 17.91
CA ILE A 22 -20.77 -12.78 18.68
C ILE A 22 -19.71 -11.88 18.06
N HIS A 23 -18.56 -12.42 17.67
CA HIS A 23 -17.49 -11.67 17.00
C HIS A 23 -17.95 -11.12 15.64
N CYS A 24 -18.63 -11.93 14.83
CA CYS A 24 -19.19 -11.49 13.55
C CYS A 24 -20.22 -10.36 13.75
N ARG A 25 -21.15 -10.52 14.70
CA ARG A 25 -22.17 -9.51 15.03
C ARG A 25 -21.54 -8.21 15.52
N THR A 26 -20.58 -8.29 16.44
CA THR A 26 -19.87 -7.10 16.96
C THR A 26 -19.08 -6.40 15.87
N THR A 27 -18.41 -7.14 14.98
CA THR A 27 -17.71 -6.57 13.82
C THR A 27 -18.66 -5.89 12.85
N ALA A 28 -19.82 -6.49 12.55
CA ALA A 28 -20.83 -5.88 11.70
C ALA A 28 -21.41 -4.58 12.29
N LEU A 29 -21.64 -4.55 13.61
CA LEU A 29 -22.08 -3.35 14.32
C LEU A 29 -21.01 -2.24 14.26
N ARG A 30 -19.74 -2.57 14.51
CA ARG A 30 -18.61 -1.63 14.40
C ARG A 30 -18.49 -1.04 13.00
N ARG A 31 -18.60 -1.87 11.95
CA ARG A 31 -18.60 -1.41 10.55
C ARG A 31 -19.75 -0.46 10.27
N ARG A 32 -20.95 -0.76 10.78
CA ARG A 32 -22.14 0.08 10.60
C ARG A 32 -21.97 1.43 11.32
N GLU A 33 -21.51 1.41 12.57
CA GLU A 33 -21.22 2.62 13.34
C GLU A 33 -20.17 3.50 12.66
N PHE A 34 -19.07 2.88 12.21
CA PHE A 34 -18.04 3.56 11.44
C PHE A 34 -18.61 4.16 10.15
N GLY A 35 -19.46 3.44 9.44
CA GLY A 35 -20.14 3.93 8.24
C GLY A 35 -20.88 5.26 8.43
N PHE A 36 -21.46 5.50 9.62
CA PHE A 36 -22.13 6.75 9.93
C PHE A 36 -21.17 7.93 10.18
N ARG A 37 -19.97 7.67 10.70
CA ARG A 37 -19.01 8.73 11.11
C ARG A 37 -17.82 8.89 10.17
N LYS A 38 -17.59 7.94 9.24
CA LYS A 38 -16.36 7.90 8.43
C LYS A 38 -16.11 9.16 7.61
N LYS A 39 -17.18 9.84 7.16
CA LYS A 39 -17.05 11.08 6.37
C LYS A 39 -16.56 12.23 7.25
N ASP A 40 -17.16 12.40 8.43
CA ASP A 40 -16.74 13.41 9.41
C ASP A 40 -15.31 13.15 9.88
N ILE A 41 -14.95 11.89 10.14
CA ILE A 41 -13.59 11.49 10.50
C ILE A 41 -12.61 11.86 9.38
N ALA A 42 -12.97 11.61 8.11
CA ALA A 42 -12.08 11.90 6.98
C ALA A 42 -11.83 13.41 6.81
N GLU A 43 -12.88 14.24 6.89
CA GLU A 43 -12.76 15.70 6.83
C GLU A 43 -11.89 16.24 7.98
N TRP A 44 -12.15 15.77 9.20
CA TRP A 44 -11.34 16.13 10.36
C TRP A 44 -9.88 15.69 10.20
N LEU A 45 -9.63 14.47 9.68
CA LEU A 45 -8.28 13.95 9.47
C LEU A 45 -7.47 14.82 8.51
N ILE A 46 -8.05 15.25 7.38
CA ILE A 46 -7.33 16.09 6.42
C ILE A 46 -7.00 17.45 7.03
N HIS A 47 -7.95 18.06 7.75
CA HIS A 47 -7.70 19.32 8.43
C HIS A 47 -6.55 19.18 9.43
N GLU A 48 -6.61 18.19 10.33
CA GLU A 48 -5.56 17.96 11.33
C GLU A 48 -4.20 17.63 10.70
N LEU A 49 -4.18 16.82 9.63
CA LEU A 49 -2.96 16.51 8.91
C LEU A 49 -2.31 17.78 8.36
N ASP A 50 -3.08 18.61 7.64
CA ASP A 50 -2.52 19.82 7.04
C ASP A 50 -2.05 20.84 8.10
N GLN A 51 -2.85 21.02 9.16
CA GLN A 51 -2.46 21.89 10.26
C GLN A 51 -1.19 21.42 10.97
N ARG A 52 -1.07 20.13 11.28
CA ARG A 52 0.07 19.60 12.06
C ARG A 52 1.34 19.40 11.22
N THR A 53 1.21 19.23 9.91
CA THR A 53 2.35 19.00 9.01
C THR A 53 2.84 20.28 8.36
N THR A 54 1.94 21.15 7.89
CA THR A 54 2.31 22.35 7.11
C THR A 54 1.72 23.65 7.64
N GLY A 55 0.94 23.61 8.72
CA GLY A 55 0.25 24.80 9.25
C GLY A 55 -0.86 25.32 8.34
N GLY A 56 -1.47 24.45 7.53
CA GLY A 56 -2.53 24.83 6.59
C GLY A 56 -2.06 25.28 5.20
N THR A 57 -0.78 25.11 4.88
CA THR A 57 -0.20 25.58 3.62
C THR A 57 -0.77 24.84 2.41
N ILE A 58 -0.99 23.53 2.50
CA ILE A 58 -1.52 22.76 1.36
C ILE A 58 -2.95 23.20 1.05
N ALA A 59 -3.82 23.33 2.06
CA ALA A 59 -5.16 23.86 1.87
C ALA A 59 -5.14 25.28 1.31
N TYR A 60 -4.22 26.14 1.75
CA TYR A 60 -4.07 27.48 1.17
C TYR A 60 -3.73 27.42 -0.33
N LEU A 61 -2.76 26.61 -0.72
CA LEU A 61 -2.29 26.50 -2.10
C LEU A 61 -3.33 25.86 -3.04
N THR A 62 -4.13 24.93 -2.53
CA THR A 62 -5.16 24.23 -3.35
C THR A 62 -6.51 24.95 -3.36
N GLY A 63 -6.70 25.99 -2.54
CA GLY A 63 -8.02 26.59 -2.30
C GLY A 63 -8.96 25.68 -1.48
N GLY A 64 -8.37 24.86 -0.61
CA GLY A 64 -9.02 23.85 0.22
C GLY A 64 -8.73 22.44 -0.29
N ILE A 65 -8.43 21.53 0.62
CA ILE A 65 -8.28 20.10 0.31
C ILE A 65 -9.67 19.48 0.36
N LYS A 66 -10.10 18.81 -0.72
CA LYS A 66 -11.48 18.28 -0.84
C LYS A 66 -11.48 16.77 -0.78
N ILE A 67 -12.46 16.18 -0.10
CA ILE A 67 -12.70 14.74 -0.15
C ILE A 67 -13.86 14.43 -1.09
N ILE A 68 -13.64 13.48 -2.00
CA ILE A 68 -14.69 12.91 -2.85
C ILE A 68 -14.80 11.42 -2.58
N TRP A 69 -15.97 11.00 -2.11
CA TRP A 69 -16.28 9.58 -1.95
C TRP A 69 -16.73 8.98 -3.28
N LYS A 70 -16.13 7.86 -3.65
CA LYS A 70 -16.45 7.09 -4.87
C LYS A 70 -16.91 5.70 -4.47
N GLU A 71 -17.99 5.22 -5.08
CA GLU A 71 -18.46 3.83 -4.88
C GLU A 71 -17.35 2.83 -5.21
N ARG A 72 -16.72 2.99 -6.39
CA ARG A 72 -15.65 2.12 -6.85
C ARG A 72 -14.44 2.91 -7.32
N ILE A 73 -13.28 2.57 -6.76
CA ILE A 73 -11.96 2.89 -7.31
C ILE A 73 -11.28 1.55 -7.62
N PRO A 74 -11.16 1.14 -8.89
CA PRO A 74 -10.64 -0.17 -9.24
C PRO A 74 -9.24 -0.41 -8.63
N GLY A 75 -9.14 -1.39 -7.72
CA GLY A 75 -7.88 -1.84 -7.13
C GLY A 75 -7.21 -0.86 -6.17
N LYS A 76 -7.86 0.24 -5.76
CA LYS A 76 -7.29 1.24 -4.85
C LYS A 76 -8.29 1.67 -3.77
N LEU A 77 -7.77 2.01 -2.59
CA LEU A 77 -8.57 2.57 -1.49
C LEU A 77 -8.77 4.08 -1.64
N GLY A 78 -7.81 4.77 -2.25
CA GLY A 78 -7.88 6.20 -2.51
C GLY A 78 -6.98 6.62 -3.67
N VAL A 79 -7.13 7.88 -4.10
CA VAL A 79 -6.30 8.55 -5.10
C VAL A 79 -6.26 10.05 -4.79
N ALA A 80 -5.05 10.63 -4.69
CA ALA A 80 -4.85 12.07 -4.70
C ALA A 80 -4.77 12.65 -6.13
N ASP A 81 -5.59 13.66 -6.41
CA ASP A 81 -5.37 14.60 -7.51
C ASP A 81 -4.56 15.78 -6.97
N VAL A 82 -3.24 15.71 -7.18
CA VAL A 82 -2.26 16.65 -6.65
C VAL A 82 -2.39 18.06 -7.22
N VAL A 83 -3.00 18.21 -8.41
CA VAL A 83 -3.19 19.50 -9.07
C VAL A 83 -4.34 20.26 -8.42
N SER A 84 -5.48 19.58 -8.20
CA SER A 84 -6.65 20.21 -7.58
C SER A 84 -6.66 20.15 -6.05
N GLY A 85 -5.74 19.38 -5.43
CA GLY A 85 -5.77 19.12 -3.99
C GLY A 85 -6.95 18.25 -3.56
N THR A 86 -7.49 17.42 -4.47
CA THR A 86 -8.65 16.57 -4.17
C THR A 86 -8.20 15.17 -3.82
N ILE A 87 -8.72 14.61 -2.72
CA ILE A 87 -8.50 13.22 -2.31
C ILE A 87 -9.77 12.42 -2.55
N GLN A 88 -9.67 11.39 -3.40
CA GLN A 88 -10.76 10.46 -3.66
C GLN A 88 -10.63 9.24 -2.76
N LEU A 89 -11.72 8.82 -2.14
CA LEU A 89 -11.76 7.67 -1.22
C LEU A 89 -12.83 6.66 -1.65
N SER A 90 -12.53 5.37 -1.52
CA SER A 90 -13.49 4.31 -1.82
C SER A 90 -14.48 4.14 -0.66
N GLU A 91 -15.77 4.35 -0.96
CA GLU A 91 -16.87 4.21 -0.02
C GLU A 91 -17.01 2.77 0.49
N GLU A 92 -16.86 1.79 -0.41
CA GLU A 92 -17.07 0.36 -0.10
C GLU A 92 -15.85 -0.31 0.53
N LEU A 93 -14.63 0.05 0.11
CA LEU A 93 -13.42 -0.65 0.55
C LEU A 93 -12.86 -0.13 1.88
N ILE A 94 -13.24 1.09 2.29
CA ILE A 94 -12.88 1.67 3.58
C ILE A 94 -14.01 1.36 4.56
N ASP A 95 -13.88 0.23 5.26
CA ASP A 95 -14.87 -0.32 6.19
C ASP A 95 -14.48 -0.21 7.68
N ASP A 96 -13.29 0.31 7.98
CA ASP A 96 -12.82 0.57 9.34
C ASP A 96 -11.96 1.85 9.43
N GLU A 97 -11.84 2.36 10.66
CA GLU A 97 -11.17 3.64 10.92
C GLU A 97 -9.67 3.59 10.65
N GLN A 98 -9.00 2.45 10.87
CA GLN A 98 -7.57 2.33 10.61
C GLN A 98 -7.29 2.38 9.11
N LYS A 99 -8.11 1.72 8.28
CA LYS A 99 -8.02 1.82 6.81
C LYS A 99 -8.24 3.25 6.34
N LEU A 100 -9.20 3.95 6.92
CA LEU A 100 -9.44 5.36 6.58
C LEU A 100 -8.22 6.22 6.90
N ARG A 101 -7.69 6.11 8.13
CA ARG A 101 -6.49 6.84 8.56
C ARG A 101 -5.30 6.56 7.64
N ASN A 102 -5.05 5.28 7.34
CA ASN A 102 -3.97 4.86 6.46
C ASN A 102 -4.12 5.45 5.06
N THR A 103 -5.33 5.37 4.50
CA THR A 103 -5.61 5.84 3.14
C THR A 103 -5.50 7.37 3.06
N VAL A 104 -6.15 8.10 3.97
CA VAL A 104 -6.10 9.58 3.97
C VAL A 104 -4.66 10.08 4.16
N CYS A 105 -3.91 9.50 5.10
CA CYS A 105 -2.50 9.87 5.30
C CYS A 105 -1.62 9.55 4.08
N HIS A 106 -1.87 8.41 3.42
CA HIS A 106 -1.19 8.02 2.19
C HIS A 106 -1.46 9.03 1.07
N GLU A 107 -2.74 9.32 0.80
CA GLU A 107 -3.11 10.27 -0.26
C GLU A 107 -2.65 11.69 0.04
N PHE A 108 -2.69 12.13 1.31
CA PHE A 108 -2.15 13.43 1.71
C PHE A 108 -0.63 13.52 1.54
N SER A 109 0.10 12.42 1.75
CA SER A 109 1.55 12.36 1.52
C SER A 109 1.91 12.54 0.04
N HIS A 110 1.03 12.14 -0.90
CA HIS A 110 1.20 12.48 -2.32
C HIS A 110 1.10 13.98 -2.57
N LEU A 111 0.18 14.68 -1.91
CA LEU A 111 0.09 16.13 -2.01
C LEU A 111 1.42 16.77 -1.55
N LEU A 112 1.92 16.40 -0.38
CA LEU A 112 3.18 16.93 0.15
C LEU A 112 4.37 16.67 -0.78
N ALA A 113 4.53 15.43 -1.26
CA ALA A 113 5.61 15.06 -2.17
C ALA A 113 5.55 15.87 -3.48
N TYR A 114 4.35 16.07 -4.02
CA TYR A 114 4.14 16.85 -5.24
C TYR A 114 4.43 18.34 -5.02
N TYR A 115 3.90 18.97 -3.96
CA TYR A 115 4.13 20.38 -3.70
C TYR A 115 5.60 20.70 -3.39
N HIS A 116 6.35 19.73 -2.86
CA HIS A 116 7.78 19.91 -2.59
C HIS A 116 8.68 19.66 -3.81
N SER A 117 8.32 18.71 -4.70
CA SER A 117 9.25 18.22 -5.74
C SER A 117 8.66 18.07 -7.14
N GLY A 118 7.36 18.28 -7.32
CA GLY A 118 6.63 18.01 -8.55
C GLY A 118 6.44 16.52 -8.86
N ARG A 119 6.83 15.61 -7.97
CA ARG A 119 6.73 14.16 -8.17
C ARG A 119 5.43 13.58 -7.59
N THR A 120 4.93 12.54 -8.23
CA THR A 120 3.69 11.83 -7.84
C THR A 120 3.91 10.34 -7.59
N ASP A 121 5.17 9.90 -7.53
CA ASP A 121 5.50 8.51 -7.28
C ASP A 121 5.69 8.21 -5.80
N HIS A 122 5.59 6.93 -5.47
CA HIS A 122 6.01 6.39 -4.17
C HIS A 122 7.54 6.30 -4.08
N GLY A 123 8.24 7.40 -4.32
CA GLY A 123 9.69 7.50 -4.14
C GLY A 123 10.08 7.69 -2.67
N GLU A 124 11.39 7.85 -2.41
CA GLU A 124 11.91 8.11 -1.06
C GLU A 124 11.22 9.29 -0.38
N LEU A 125 11.03 10.39 -1.11
CA LEU A 125 10.38 11.59 -0.59
C LEU A 125 8.93 11.34 -0.14
N PHE A 126 8.17 10.51 -0.88
CA PHE A 126 6.83 10.10 -0.47
C PHE A 126 6.88 9.38 0.88
N PHE A 127 7.82 8.46 1.08
CA PHE A 127 7.93 7.74 2.35
C PHE A 127 8.42 8.60 3.51
N CYS A 128 9.29 9.57 3.25
CA CYS A 128 9.64 10.59 4.24
C CYS A 128 8.41 11.36 4.69
N TRP A 129 7.57 11.83 3.76
CA TRP A 129 6.33 12.54 4.10
C TRP A 129 5.30 11.65 4.79
N ALA A 130 5.14 10.40 4.34
CA ALA A 130 4.27 9.42 4.98
C ALA A 130 4.66 9.16 6.44
N GLN A 131 5.96 9.01 6.71
CA GLN A 131 6.48 8.84 8.06
C GLN A 131 6.26 10.12 8.88
N PHE A 132 6.52 11.29 8.30
CA PHE A 132 6.32 12.58 8.94
C PHE A 132 4.85 12.80 9.34
N CYS A 133 3.90 12.55 8.44
CA CYS A 133 2.46 12.60 8.74
C CYS A 133 2.08 11.64 9.87
N THR A 134 2.61 10.41 9.85
CA THR A 134 2.40 9.41 10.92
C THR A 134 2.89 9.94 12.27
N ASP A 135 4.07 10.54 12.33
CA ASP A 135 4.64 11.10 13.55
C ASP A 135 3.82 12.28 14.09
N LYS A 136 3.31 13.15 13.20
CA LYS A 136 2.48 14.30 13.56
C LYS A 136 1.10 13.92 14.09
N MET A 137 0.56 12.78 13.68
CA MET A 137 -0.74 12.28 14.12
C MET A 137 -0.66 11.40 15.37
N ARG A 138 0.53 10.90 15.75
CA ARG A 138 0.73 10.08 16.96
C ARG A 138 0.13 10.67 18.24
N PRO A 139 0.20 11.99 18.53
CA PRO A 139 -0.34 12.55 19.77
C PRO A 139 -1.86 12.49 19.91
N LEU A 140 -2.61 12.10 18.88
CA LEU A 140 -4.06 12.03 18.89
C LEU A 140 -4.61 10.69 19.42
N ASP A 141 -3.75 9.81 19.93
CA ASP A 141 -4.09 8.45 20.42
C ASP A 141 -4.83 7.58 19.39
N MET A 142 -4.69 7.88 18.09
CA MET A 142 -5.39 7.19 17.01
C MET A 142 -4.68 5.91 16.52
N GLY A 143 -3.64 5.46 17.24
CA GLY A 143 -2.74 4.41 16.80
C GLY A 143 -1.85 4.83 15.62
N PRO A 144 -0.80 4.03 15.29
CA PRO A 144 0.10 4.37 14.20
C PRO A 144 -0.62 4.25 12.85
N VAL A 145 -0.41 5.23 11.98
CA VAL A 145 -0.73 5.08 10.56
C VAL A 145 0.26 4.08 9.96
N GLN A 146 -0.26 3.03 9.34
CA GLN A 146 0.54 1.98 8.74
C GLN A 146 0.64 2.20 7.23
N ILE A 147 1.56 3.05 6.81
CA ILE A 147 1.92 3.20 5.40
C ILE A 147 3.05 2.21 5.13
N LYS A 148 2.76 1.16 4.36
CA LYS A 148 3.79 0.21 3.95
C LYS A 148 4.74 0.92 2.99
N ALA A 149 5.97 1.17 3.44
CA ALA A 149 7.06 1.39 2.51
C ALA A 149 7.26 0.10 1.67
N PRO A 150 7.49 0.20 0.35
CA PRO A 150 8.11 -0.83 -0.44
C PRO A 150 9.53 -0.91 0.07
N ARG A 151 9.65 -1.65 1.16
CA ARG A 151 10.89 -2.00 1.78
C ARG A 151 11.62 -2.84 0.74
N GLN A 152 12.90 -2.58 0.46
CA GLN A 152 13.61 -3.26 -0.65
C GLN A 152 13.61 -4.80 -0.48
N ASP A 153 13.50 -5.26 0.77
CA ASP A 153 13.27 -6.64 1.23
C ASP A 153 11.86 -7.21 0.95
N SER A 154 10.91 -6.39 0.51
CA SER A 154 9.57 -6.82 0.07
C SER A 154 9.43 -6.97 -1.43
N TYR A 155 10.46 -6.62 -2.21
CA TYR A 155 10.48 -6.88 -3.64
C TYR A 155 10.73 -8.36 -3.89
N GLU A 156 9.70 -9.03 -4.40
CA GLU A 156 9.80 -10.41 -4.85
C GLU A 156 10.75 -10.53 -6.05
N PHE A 157 10.86 -9.47 -6.87
CA PHE A 157 11.69 -9.47 -8.06
C PHE A 157 12.73 -8.34 -8.03
N ILE A 158 13.99 -8.69 -8.21
CA ILE A 158 15.10 -7.72 -8.23
C ILE A 158 15.92 -7.96 -9.50
N TRP A 159 16.30 -6.86 -10.16
CA TRP A 159 17.23 -6.86 -11.29
C TRP A 159 18.38 -5.91 -11.02
N GLN A 160 19.57 -6.25 -11.50
CA GLN A 160 20.75 -5.41 -11.41
C GLN A 160 21.34 -5.19 -12.79
N CYS A 161 21.88 -4.00 -13.05
CA CYS A 161 22.64 -3.77 -14.26
C CYS A 161 23.93 -4.61 -14.26
N GLU A 162 24.18 -5.30 -15.37
CA GLU A 162 25.36 -6.16 -15.53
C GLU A 162 26.68 -5.39 -15.64
N LYS A 163 26.63 -4.11 -15.99
CA LYS A 163 27.84 -3.28 -16.08
C LYS A 163 28.41 -3.07 -14.67
N GLU A 164 29.62 -3.58 -14.45
CA GLU A 164 30.34 -3.52 -13.17
C GLU A 164 30.53 -2.09 -12.65
N ASP A 165 30.73 -1.13 -13.55
CA ASP A 165 30.85 0.30 -13.24
C ASP A 165 29.50 1.01 -13.00
N CYS A 166 28.38 0.33 -13.24
CA CYS A 166 27.03 0.86 -13.05
C CYS A 166 26.33 0.30 -11.80
N GLY A 167 26.23 -1.03 -11.69
CA GLY A 167 25.66 -1.74 -10.54
C GLY A 167 24.21 -1.39 -10.15
N GLN A 168 23.47 -0.61 -10.96
CA GLN A 168 22.15 -0.09 -10.60
C GLN A 168 21.13 -1.22 -10.37
N GLU A 169 20.43 -1.18 -9.24
CA GLU A 169 19.39 -2.15 -8.88
C GLU A 169 17.98 -1.61 -9.14
N TYR A 170 17.06 -2.52 -9.47
CA TYR A 170 15.65 -2.30 -9.74
C TYR A 170 14.83 -3.36 -9.01
N GLY A 171 14.11 -2.99 -7.95
CA GLY A 171 13.16 -3.87 -7.27
C GLY A 171 11.71 -3.69 -7.74
N ARG A 172 10.95 -4.79 -7.86
CA ARG A 172 9.52 -4.81 -8.22
C ARG A 172 8.76 -5.89 -7.44
N HIS A 173 7.46 -5.69 -7.27
CA HIS A 173 6.55 -6.69 -6.69
C HIS A 173 5.94 -7.64 -7.72
N THR A 174 6.23 -7.45 -9.01
CA THR A 174 5.79 -8.32 -10.11
C THR A 174 6.92 -8.51 -11.10
N LYS A 175 6.90 -9.64 -11.83
CA LYS A 175 7.87 -9.94 -12.90
C LYS A 175 7.60 -9.09 -14.14
N SER A 176 7.93 -7.80 -14.06
CA SER A 176 7.54 -6.76 -15.02
C SER A 176 8.65 -6.30 -15.95
N ILE A 177 9.92 -6.60 -15.65
CA ILE A 177 11.05 -6.26 -16.52
C ILE A 177 11.32 -7.42 -17.48
N ASP A 178 11.22 -7.14 -18.78
CA ASP A 178 11.57 -8.07 -19.86
C ASP A 178 13.01 -7.78 -20.31
N LEU A 179 13.93 -8.69 -19.98
CA LEU A 179 15.37 -8.58 -20.29
C LEU A 179 15.68 -8.47 -21.78
N ARG A 180 14.72 -8.83 -22.65
CA ARG A 180 14.86 -8.66 -24.11
C ARG A 180 14.80 -7.19 -24.51
N TRP A 181 13.95 -6.41 -23.85
CA TRP A 181 13.60 -5.05 -24.28
C TRP A 181 14.07 -3.98 -23.30
N ASP A 182 13.97 -4.24 -22.00
CA ASP A 182 14.33 -3.29 -20.97
C ASP A 182 15.85 -3.19 -20.78
N LYS A 183 16.31 -1.96 -20.56
CA LYS A 183 17.72 -1.63 -20.34
C LYS A 183 17.88 -0.77 -19.10
N CYS A 184 19.07 -0.78 -18.53
CA CYS A 184 19.42 0.10 -17.43
C CYS A 184 19.22 1.57 -17.83
N HIS A 185 18.34 2.30 -17.14
CA HIS A 185 18.06 3.70 -17.47
C HIS A 185 19.26 4.64 -17.22
N ARG A 186 20.25 4.20 -16.45
CA ARG A 186 21.47 4.97 -16.15
C ARG A 186 22.53 4.87 -17.25
N CYS A 187 22.77 3.67 -17.78
CA CYS A 187 23.92 3.40 -18.66
C CYS A 187 23.55 2.65 -19.95
N LEU A 188 22.26 2.40 -20.16
CA LEU A 188 21.66 1.61 -21.24
C LEU A 188 22.18 0.17 -21.33
N GLY A 189 22.86 -0.31 -20.29
CA GLY A 189 23.38 -1.68 -20.18
C GLY A 189 22.28 -2.72 -19.99
N ALA A 190 22.63 -3.99 -20.20
CA ALA A 190 21.76 -5.11 -19.92
C ALA A 190 21.45 -5.21 -18.41
N LEU A 191 20.31 -5.83 -18.10
CA LEU A 191 19.84 -6.11 -16.75
C LEU A 191 19.88 -7.62 -16.53
N LEU A 192 20.20 -8.03 -15.31
CA LEU A 192 20.17 -9.41 -14.86
C LEU A 192 19.22 -9.54 -13.68
N GLN A 193 18.34 -10.55 -13.70
CA GLN A 193 17.44 -10.82 -12.58
C GLN A 193 18.21 -11.50 -11.44
N THR A 194 18.33 -10.82 -10.30
CA THR A 194 19.01 -11.31 -9.11
C THR A 194 18.05 -11.92 -8.08
N ASN A 195 16.75 -11.58 -8.11
CA ASN A 195 15.73 -12.19 -7.25
C ASN A 195 14.39 -12.43 -7.99
N PRO A 196 13.71 -13.58 -7.80
CA PRO A 196 14.38 -14.86 -7.55
C PRO A 196 15.48 -15.06 -8.60
N ILE A 197 16.59 -15.69 -8.23
CA ILE A 197 17.65 -16.04 -9.19
C ILE A 197 16.99 -16.84 -10.30
N ALA A 198 16.96 -16.27 -11.51
CA ALA A 198 16.38 -16.95 -12.64
C ALA A 198 17.15 -18.25 -12.83
N ARG A 199 16.48 -19.40 -12.59
CA ARG A 199 17.06 -20.71 -12.95
C ARG A 199 17.42 -20.62 -14.41
N THR A 200 18.70 -20.75 -14.70
CA THR A 200 19.24 -20.66 -16.06
C THR A 200 18.45 -21.66 -16.91
N LEU A 201 17.55 -21.17 -17.76
CA LEU A 201 17.03 -21.97 -18.85
C LEU A 201 18.24 -22.21 -19.76
N ARG A 202 18.89 -23.37 -19.57
CA ARG A 202 19.84 -23.91 -20.53
C ARG A 202 19.07 -24.10 -21.82
N TRP A 203 19.19 -23.15 -22.73
CA TRP A 203 18.82 -23.35 -24.12
C TRP A 203 19.69 -24.50 -24.63
N GLN A 204 19.08 -25.67 -24.85
CA GLN A 204 19.70 -26.72 -25.64
C GLN A 204 19.95 -26.13 -27.02
N ILE A 205 21.23 -25.96 -27.36
CA ILE A 205 21.63 -25.64 -28.73
C ILE A 205 21.41 -26.94 -29.50
N ASP A 206 20.38 -26.98 -30.34
CA ASP A 206 20.24 -28.00 -31.36
C ASP A 206 21.48 -27.94 -32.26
N THR A 207 22.35 -28.94 -32.16
CA THR A 207 23.44 -29.16 -33.11
C THR A 207 22.86 -29.52 -34.48
N PRO A 208 23.24 -28.85 -35.58
CA PRO A 208 22.84 -29.26 -36.91
C PRO A 208 23.39 -30.64 -37.24
N GLY A 209 22.52 -31.54 -37.70
CA GLY A 209 22.90 -32.88 -38.14
C GLY A 209 23.93 -32.84 -39.26
N THR A 210 25.02 -33.58 -39.07
CA THR A 210 25.97 -33.89 -40.13
C THR A 210 25.32 -34.85 -41.11
N ILE A 211 25.21 -34.38 -42.34
CA ILE A 211 24.94 -35.19 -43.54
C ILE A 211 26.18 -36.03 -43.80
N HIS A 212 26.06 -37.36 -43.80
CA HIS A 212 26.74 -38.30 -44.71
C HIS A 212 26.14 -39.69 -44.54
#